data_AF-A0A9E4S121-F1
#
_entry.id   AF-A0A9E4S121-F1
#
_cell.length_a   1.000
_cell.length_b   1.000
_cell.length_c   1.000
_cell.angle_alpha   90.00
_cell.angle_beta   90.00
_cell.angle_gamma   90.00
#
_symmetry.space_group_name_H-M   'P 1'
#
loop_
_entity.id
_entity.type
_entity.pdbx_description
1 polymer ?
#
loop_
_entity_poly.entity_id
_entity_poly.type
_entity_poly.pdbx_seq_one_letter_code
_entity_poly.pdbx_strand_id
1 'polypeptide(L)'
;FTEPYLVHWEMQDGFARSPQLPGVRIPEASFMGTIGVAPSRALRQEILLREDELLRRGGMVIGPTPAGAVPAQEPFASEGLRTIPPREHGGNMDIKQLTAGIRLMLPVFTEGALFSAGDAHYAQGDSECCGTAVEMDCTLHVTFQPLKGEATRRNIRFPIFERDDYFTSPEMAAPKRFIAATGMCIAEDGVNQSEDGTLAIRNALLNMIQLLMERGWSREQAYCICSVAVDLKVSEVVDVPNFIVSAFLPLDIFED
;
A
#
# COMPACT_ATOMS: atom_id res chain seq x y z
N PHE A 1 16.05 -9.48 5.98
CA PHE A 1 15.45 -10.19 4.83
C PHE A 1 16.28 -9.86 3.60
N THR A 2 17.44 -10.49 3.44
CA THR A 2 18.36 -10.21 2.31
C THR A 2 18.24 -11.23 1.18
N GLU A 3 17.75 -12.44 1.50
CA GLU A 3 17.50 -13.49 0.53
C GLU A 3 16.07 -13.40 -0.02
N PRO A 4 15.85 -13.66 -1.32
CA PRO A 4 14.51 -13.76 -1.89
C PRO A 4 13.70 -14.86 -1.21
N TYR A 5 12.42 -14.60 -0.97
CA TYR A 5 11.46 -15.56 -0.44
C TYR A 5 10.14 -15.42 -1.21
N LEU A 6 9.53 -16.55 -1.58
CA LEU A 6 8.34 -16.57 -2.45
C LEU A 6 7.24 -17.45 -1.86
N VAL A 7 6.06 -16.85 -1.68
CA VAL A 7 4.83 -17.54 -1.29
C VAL A 7 3.93 -17.63 -2.52
N HIS A 8 3.58 -18.85 -2.90
CA HIS A 8 2.63 -19.11 -3.98
C HIS A 8 1.24 -19.29 -3.38
N TRP A 9 0.27 -18.53 -3.89
CA TRP A 9 -1.09 -18.52 -3.37
C TRP A 9 -2.04 -19.25 -4.32
N GLU A 10 -2.88 -20.11 -3.74
CA GLU A 10 -4.03 -20.70 -4.39
C GLU A 10 -5.28 -19.95 -3.93
N MET A 11 -5.99 -19.34 -4.88
CA MET A 11 -7.19 -18.53 -4.63
C MET A 11 -8.42 -19.39 -4.94
N GLN A 12 -9.17 -19.77 -3.91
CA GLN A 12 -10.34 -20.63 -4.04
C GLN A 12 -11.38 -20.31 -2.95
N ASP A 13 -12.66 -20.32 -3.34
CA ASP A 13 -13.81 -20.15 -2.45
C ASP A 13 -13.75 -18.90 -1.56
N GLY A 14 -13.25 -17.79 -2.11
CA GLY A 14 -13.15 -16.49 -1.41
C GLY A 14 -11.97 -16.39 -0.44
N PHE A 15 -11.00 -17.31 -0.51
CA PHE A 15 -9.77 -17.26 0.26
C PHE A 15 -8.52 -17.57 -0.58
N ALA A 16 -7.39 -16.97 -0.21
CA ALA A 16 -6.06 -17.35 -0.65
C ALA A 16 -5.38 -18.22 0.42
N ARG A 17 -4.81 -19.35 0.01
CA ARG A 17 -4.03 -20.27 0.85
C ARG A 17 -2.68 -20.56 0.22
N SER A 18 -1.73 -21.01 1.03
CA SER A 18 -0.41 -21.41 0.52
C SER A 18 0.15 -22.61 1.29
N PRO A 19 0.71 -23.62 0.61
CA PRO A 19 1.50 -24.68 1.26
C PRO A 19 2.71 -24.13 2.05
N GLN A 20 3.22 -22.95 1.67
CA GLN A 20 4.30 -22.27 2.39
C GLN A 20 3.83 -21.59 3.67
N LEU A 21 2.52 -21.39 3.86
CA LEU A 21 1.90 -20.80 5.05
C LEU A 21 0.74 -21.70 5.56
N PRO A 22 1.04 -22.93 6.03
CA PRO A 22 0.02 -23.92 6.37
C PRO A 22 -0.89 -23.44 7.51
N GLY A 23 -2.21 -23.61 7.36
CA GLY A 23 -3.19 -23.17 8.35
C GLY A 23 -3.49 -21.66 8.32
N VAL A 24 -2.95 -20.92 7.34
CA VAL A 24 -3.33 -19.53 7.06
C VAL A 24 -4.24 -19.47 5.84
N ARG A 25 -5.37 -18.79 6.00
CA ARG A 25 -6.29 -18.41 4.91
C ARG A 25 -6.49 -16.90 4.92
N ILE A 26 -6.25 -16.26 3.78
CA ILE A 26 -6.44 -14.82 3.62
C ILE A 26 -7.74 -14.58 2.86
N PRO A 27 -8.75 -13.90 3.44
CA PRO A 27 -10.01 -13.63 2.75
C PRO A 27 -9.79 -12.72 1.55
N GLU A 28 -10.61 -12.89 0.52
CA GLU A 28 -10.63 -12.00 -0.63
C GLU A 28 -10.93 -10.56 -0.20
N ALA A 29 -10.09 -9.64 -0.64
CA ALA A 29 -10.27 -8.20 -0.51
C ALA A 29 -9.66 -7.52 -1.73
N SER A 30 -10.05 -7.97 -2.92
CA SER A 30 -9.31 -7.65 -4.14
C SER A 30 -9.47 -6.19 -4.57
N PHE A 31 -8.36 -5.61 -5.03
CA PHE A 31 -8.29 -4.22 -5.51
C PHE A 31 -7.12 -4.02 -6.49
N MET A 32 -7.03 -2.81 -7.05
CA MET A 32 -5.89 -2.39 -7.87
C MET A 32 -4.92 -1.58 -7.01
N GLY A 33 -3.70 -2.06 -6.80
CA GLY A 33 -2.61 -1.33 -6.14
C GLY A 33 -2.27 -0.05 -6.89
N THR A 34 -2.19 -0.15 -8.22
CA THR A 34 -2.03 0.99 -9.13
C THR A 34 -3.35 1.39 -9.81
N ILE A 35 -3.89 2.57 -9.48
CA ILE A 35 -5.06 3.16 -10.15
C ILE A 35 -4.96 4.69 -10.20
N GLY A 36 -5.16 5.29 -11.38
CA GLY A 36 -4.96 6.72 -11.53
C GLY A 36 -5.32 7.30 -12.89
N VAL A 37 -5.02 8.59 -13.04
CA VAL A 37 -5.18 9.37 -14.28
C VAL A 37 -3.83 9.96 -14.69
N ALA A 38 -3.67 10.35 -15.96
CA ALA A 38 -2.41 10.93 -16.39
C ALA A 38 -2.19 12.34 -15.79
N PRO A 39 -0.97 12.66 -15.31
CA PRO A 39 -0.61 14.01 -14.94
C PRO A 39 -0.60 14.92 -16.18
N SER A 40 -0.76 16.23 -15.96
CA SER A 40 -0.46 17.22 -16.99
C SER A 40 1.05 17.29 -17.24
N ARG A 41 1.45 17.86 -18.38
CA ARG A 41 2.88 18.14 -18.64
C ARG A 41 3.47 19.04 -17.54
N ALA A 42 2.72 20.02 -17.05
CA ALA A 42 3.15 20.91 -15.99
C ALA A 42 3.35 20.15 -14.66
N LEU A 43 2.34 19.37 -14.24
CA LEU A 43 2.43 18.56 -13.01
C LEU A 43 3.58 17.56 -13.09
N ARG A 44 3.77 16.90 -14.23
CA ARG A 44 4.90 16.01 -14.46
C ARG A 44 6.25 16.72 -14.26
N GLN A 45 6.40 17.93 -14.78
CA GLN A 45 7.64 18.69 -14.60
C GLN A 45 7.84 19.10 -13.12
N GLU A 46 6.78 19.52 -12.43
CA GLU A 46 6.84 19.82 -10.99
C GLU A 46 7.24 18.59 -10.16
N ILE A 47 6.72 17.41 -10.51
CA ILE A 47 7.09 16.12 -9.91
C ILE A 47 8.58 15.83 -10.12
N LEU A 48 9.07 15.94 -11.35
CA LEU A 48 10.49 15.68 -11.66
C LEU A 48 11.41 16.63 -10.90
N LEU A 49 11.07 17.92 -10.84
CA LEU A 49 11.87 18.93 -10.13
C LEU A 49 11.94 18.65 -8.61
N ARG A 50 10.81 18.31 -7.97
CA ARG A 50 10.81 18.05 -6.52
C ARG A 50 11.45 16.72 -6.15
N GLU A 51 11.33 15.71 -7.02
CA GLU A 51 12.00 14.42 -6.84
C GLU A 51 13.52 14.54 -7.04
N ASP A 52 13.99 15.32 -8.03
CA ASP A 52 15.41 15.64 -8.19
C ASP A 52 15.97 16.41 -6.98
N GLU A 53 15.23 17.40 -6.46
CA GLU A 53 15.61 18.13 -5.25
C GLU A 53 15.71 17.20 -4.03
N LEU A 54 14.80 16.23 -3.89
CA LEU A 54 14.88 15.23 -2.82
C LEU A 54 16.16 14.38 -2.97
N LEU A 55 16.47 13.92 -4.18
CA LEU A 55 17.69 13.16 -4.45
C LEU A 55 18.94 13.96 -4.10
N ARG A 56 19.00 15.25 -4.50
CA ARG A 56 20.15 16.14 -4.19
C ARG A 56 20.35 16.37 -2.70
N ARG A 57 19.30 16.28 -1.88
CA ARG A 57 19.37 16.37 -0.41
C ARG A 57 19.66 15.01 0.26
N GLY A 58 19.99 13.97 -0.51
CA GLY A 58 20.31 12.64 -0.02
C GLY A 58 19.10 11.72 0.20
N GLY A 59 17.91 12.11 -0.28
CA GLY A 59 16.73 11.25 -0.28
C GLY A 59 16.80 10.16 -1.35
N MET A 60 15.94 9.16 -1.22
CA MET A 60 15.86 8.04 -2.16
C MET A 60 14.78 8.29 -3.21
N VAL A 61 15.18 8.30 -4.49
CA VAL A 61 14.29 8.53 -5.64
C VAL A 61 14.71 7.62 -6.79
N ILE A 62 13.74 7.02 -7.46
CA ILE A 62 13.97 6.28 -8.70
C ILE A 62 13.43 7.13 -9.86
N GLY A 63 14.33 7.85 -10.51
CA GLY A 63 13.99 8.72 -11.64
C GLY A 63 13.58 7.97 -12.92
N PRO A 64 13.21 8.70 -13.98
CA PRO A 64 12.93 8.11 -15.29
C PRO A 64 14.00 7.13 -15.73
N THR A 65 13.58 5.97 -16.22
CA THR A 65 14.47 4.89 -16.65
C THR A 65 14.04 4.43 -18.05
N PRO A 66 14.76 4.82 -19.12
CA PRO A 66 14.39 4.44 -20.48
C PRO A 66 14.37 2.93 -20.72
N ALA A 67 15.21 2.18 -20.01
CA ALA A 67 15.27 0.72 -20.11
C ALA A 67 13.94 0.10 -19.64
N GLY A 68 13.26 -0.59 -20.56
CA GLY A 68 11.96 -1.23 -20.29
C GLY A 68 10.76 -0.29 -20.32
N ALA A 69 10.94 0.99 -20.67
CA ALA A 69 9.83 1.93 -20.77
C ALA A 69 8.87 1.57 -21.91
N VAL A 70 7.57 1.74 -21.66
CA VAL A 70 6.50 1.61 -22.66
C VAL A 70 5.62 2.86 -22.58
N PRO A 71 5.53 3.70 -23.62
CA PRO A 71 6.27 3.63 -24.89
C PRO A 71 7.80 3.82 -24.74
N ALA A 72 8.58 3.17 -25.60
CA ALA A 72 10.04 3.22 -25.59
C ALA A 72 10.63 4.42 -26.39
N GLN A 73 9.79 5.21 -27.05
CA GLN A 73 10.22 6.32 -27.89
C GLN A 73 10.56 7.57 -27.08
N GLU A 74 11.57 8.32 -27.53
CA GLU A 74 11.90 9.62 -26.95
C GLU A 74 10.92 10.71 -27.41
N PRO A 75 10.62 11.72 -26.56
CA PRO A 75 11.19 11.92 -25.21
C PRO A 75 10.48 11.11 -24.10
N PHE A 76 9.50 10.27 -24.43
CA PHE A 76 8.65 9.60 -23.43
C PHE A 76 9.43 8.64 -22.53
N ALA A 77 10.40 7.90 -23.08
CA ALA A 77 11.21 6.96 -22.32
C ALA A 77 12.11 7.65 -21.28
N SER A 78 12.71 8.80 -21.61
CA SER A 78 13.60 9.55 -20.70
C SER A 78 12.90 10.55 -19.79
N GLU A 79 11.64 10.91 -20.08
CA GLU A 79 10.85 11.83 -19.25
C GLU A 79 9.65 11.16 -18.55
N GLY A 80 9.48 9.85 -18.74
CA GLY A 80 8.39 9.08 -18.14
C GLY A 80 8.57 8.92 -16.64
N LEU A 81 7.55 9.28 -15.85
CA LEU A 81 7.56 9.00 -14.42
C LEU A 81 7.54 7.49 -14.20
N ARG A 82 8.35 7.00 -13.26
CA ARG A 82 8.21 5.63 -12.75
C ARG A 82 6.88 5.50 -12.03
N THR A 83 6.23 4.35 -12.20
CA THR A 83 4.94 4.02 -11.56
C THR A 83 5.07 3.57 -10.11
N ILE A 84 6.30 3.43 -9.58
CA ILE A 84 6.55 2.94 -8.22
C ILE A 84 5.89 3.82 -7.12
N PRO A 85 6.13 5.15 -7.06
CA PRO A 85 5.53 5.94 -5.99
C PRO A 85 4.12 6.47 -6.36
N PRO A 86 3.20 6.54 -5.39
CA PRO A 86 1.94 7.26 -5.56
C PRO A 86 2.18 8.76 -5.67
N ARG A 87 1.28 9.46 -6.37
CA ARG A 87 1.32 10.92 -6.55
C ARG A 87 -0.10 11.50 -6.51
N GLU A 88 -0.23 12.81 -6.75
CA GLU A 88 -1.51 13.53 -6.74
C GLU A 88 -2.57 12.94 -7.69
N HIS A 89 -2.11 12.25 -8.74
CA HIS A 89 -2.98 11.63 -9.75
C HIS A 89 -3.42 10.21 -9.41
N GLY A 90 -3.14 9.72 -8.20
CA GLY A 90 -3.23 8.31 -7.85
C GLY A 90 -1.93 7.60 -8.20
N GLY A 91 -2.03 6.52 -8.97
CA GLY A 91 -0.89 5.65 -9.27
C GLY A 91 -0.84 4.51 -8.27
N ASN A 92 0.36 4.08 -7.90
CA ASN A 92 0.61 2.96 -6.99
C ASN A 92 0.34 3.34 -5.53
N MET A 93 -0.94 3.34 -5.15
CA MET A 93 -1.40 3.80 -3.84
C MET A 93 -1.42 2.70 -2.80
N ASP A 94 -1.65 1.45 -3.21
CA ASP A 94 -1.61 0.27 -2.34
C ASP A 94 -2.52 0.41 -1.11
N ILE A 95 -3.69 1.02 -1.32
CA ILE A 95 -4.72 1.24 -0.30
C ILE A 95 -5.71 0.09 -0.39
N LYS A 96 -5.58 -0.89 0.51
CA LYS A 96 -6.40 -2.12 0.51
C LYS A 96 -7.90 -1.91 0.65
N GLN A 97 -8.35 -0.73 1.06
CA GLN A 97 -9.77 -0.39 1.18
C GLN A 97 -10.41 -0.02 -0.18
N LEU A 98 -9.62 0.12 -1.25
CA LEU A 98 -10.08 0.41 -2.62
C LEU A 98 -10.68 -0.80 -3.35
N THR A 99 -11.37 -1.67 -2.61
CA THR A 99 -12.04 -2.86 -3.16
C THR A 99 -13.31 -2.50 -3.93
N ALA A 100 -13.90 -3.48 -4.63
CA ALA A 100 -15.15 -3.30 -5.37
C ALA A 100 -16.26 -2.67 -4.50
N GLY A 101 -17.03 -1.76 -5.11
CA GLY A 101 -18.08 -0.98 -4.44
C GLY A 101 -17.63 0.42 -3.99
N ILE A 102 -16.33 0.71 -4.00
CA ILE A 102 -15.78 2.02 -3.65
C ILE A 102 -16.14 3.11 -4.69
N ARG A 103 -16.26 4.36 -4.23
CA ARG A 103 -16.23 5.55 -5.07
C ARG A 103 -14.89 6.26 -4.90
N LEU A 104 -14.06 6.26 -5.93
CA LEU A 104 -12.76 6.95 -5.96
C LEU A 104 -12.86 8.25 -6.77
N MET A 105 -12.56 9.39 -6.14
CA MET A 105 -12.45 10.69 -6.77
C MET A 105 -10.99 11.02 -7.05
N LEU A 106 -10.67 11.22 -8.34
CA LEU A 106 -9.35 11.60 -8.81
C LEU A 106 -9.38 13.02 -9.40
N PRO A 107 -8.47 13.93 -8.99
CA PRO A 107 -8.31 15.20 -9.68
C PRO A 107 -7.81 14.98 -11.12
N VAL A 108 -8.44 15.63 -12.09
CA VAL A 108 -8.11 15.48 -13.52
C VAL A 108 -7.16 16.59 -13.97
N PHE A 109 -6.00 16.20 -14.50
CA PHE A 109 -4.94 17.14 -14.90
C PHE A 109 -4.81 17.31 -16.42
N THR A 110 -5.30 16.35 -17.19
CA THR A 110 -5.20 16.32 -18.66
C THR A 110 -6.56 16.05 -19.28
N GLU A 111 -6.77 16.57 -20.49
CA GLU A 111 -7.96 16.28 -21.27
C GLU A 111 -8.16 14.76 -21.45
N GLY A 112 -9.40 14.31 -21.30
CA GLY A 112 -9.75 12.89 -21.33
C GLY A 112 -9.36 12.09 -20.09
N ALA A 113 -8.69 12.70 -19.10
CA ALA A 113 -8.12 12.08 -17.89
C ALA A 113 -7.03 11.02 -18.16
N LEU A 114 -7.17 10.21 -19.21
CA LEU A 114 -6.25 9.13 -19.58
C LEU A 114 -6.05 8.17 -18.40
N PHE A 115 -7.15 7.55 -17.99
CA PHE A 115 -7.21 6.60 -16.89
C PHE A 115 -6.41 5.33 -17.19
N SER A 116 -5.68 4.85 -16.18
CA SER A 116 -4.97 3.57 -16.20
C SER A 116 -5.12 2.87 -14.84
N ALA A 117 -5.13 1.54 -14.85
CA ALA A 117 -5.06 0.71 -13.67
C ALA A 117 -4.26 -0.57 -13.96
N GLY A 118 -3.62 -1.12 -12.93
CA GLY A 118 -2.81 -2.33 -12.99
C GLY A 118 -2.39 -2.74 -11.57
N ASP A 119 -1.56 -3.77 -11.46
CA ASP A 119 -1.06 -4.25 -10.16
C ASP A 119 -2.21 -4.74 -9.26
N ALA A 120 -2.86 -5.83 -9.69
CA ALA A 120 -4.04 -6.32 -8.98
C ALA A 120 -3.65 -7.20 -7.80
N HIS A 121 -4.18 -6.87 -6.63
CA HIS A 121 -3.93 -7.60 -5.40
C HIS A 121 -5.18 -8.38 -5.03
N TYR A 122 -5.05 -9.67 -4.75
CA TYR A 122 -6.13 -10.47 -4.18
C TYR A 122 -6.45 -10.03 -2.75
N ALA A 123 -5.40 -9.75 -1.99
CA ALA A 123 -5.42 -9.22 -0.62
C ALA A 123 -4.07 -8.58 -0.26
N GLN A 124 -4.09 -7.60 0.63
CA GLN A 124 -2.91 -6.88 1.13
C GLN A 124 -3.14 -6.46 2.59
N GLY A 125 -2.08 -6.44 3.39
CA GLY A 125 -2.02 -5.74 4.67
C GLY A 125 -1.77 -4.24 4.48
N ASP A 126 -1.84 -3.46 5.55
CA ASP A 126 -1.37 -2.07 5.48
C ASP A 126 0.16 -2.02 5.38
N SER A 127 0.67 -1.00 4.70
CA SER A 127 2.08 -0.79 4.33
C SER A 127 2.66 -1.73 3.27
N GLU A 128 1.99 -2.84 2.92
CA GLU A 128 2.56 -3.82 1.98
C GLU A 128 4.01 -4.18 2.35
N CYS A 129 4.25 -4.51 3.63
CA CYS A 129 5.56 -4.32 4.21
C CYS A 129 6.69 -5.14 3.56
N CYS A 130 6.39 -6.28 2.93
CA CYS A 130 7.41 -7.06 2.20
C CYS A 130 7.63 -6.61 0.74
N GLY A 131 6.96 -5.54 0.31
CA GLY A 131 7.04 -4.93 -1.02
C GLY A 131 6.18 -5.60 -2.08
N THR A 132 5.28 -6.51 -1.68
CA THR A 132 4.33 -7.21 -2.54
C THR A 132 3.08 -7.60 -1.73
N ALA A 133 1.97 -7.75 -2.43
CA ALA A 133 0.72 -8.29 -1.93
C ALA A 133 0.54 -9.79 -2.31
N VAL A 134 -0.69 -10.30 -2.20
CA VAL A 134 -1.10 -11.51 -2.94
C VAL A 134 -1.36 -11.09 -4.39
N GLU A 135 -0.31 -11.02 -5.20
CA GLU A 135 -0.37 -10.55 -6.60
C GLU A 135 -1.18 -11.49 -7.52
N MET A 136 -1.98 -10.92 -8.42
CA MET A 136 -2.78 -11.67 -9.39
C MET A 136 -3.05 -10.91 -10.69
N ASP A 137 -3.51 -11.65 -11.71
CA ASP A 137 -4.21 -11.05 -12.86
C ASP A 137 -5.67 -10.76 -12.49
N CYS A 138 -6.28 -9.74 -13.10
CA CYS A 138 -7.71 -9.45 -12.88
C CYS A 138 -8.40 -8.87 -14.10
N THR A 139 -9.74 -8.78 -14.03
CA THR A 139 -10.55 -7.95 -14.92
C THR A 139 -11.23 -6.85 -14.10
N LEU A 140 -10.92 -5.59 -14.41
CA LEU A 140 -11.47 -4.43 -13.71
C LEU A 140 -12.72 -3.89 -14.42
N HIS A 141 -13.81 -3.73 -13.67
CA HIS A 141 -15.04 -3.06 -14.12
C HIS A 141 -15.22 -1.74 -13.38
N VAL A 142 -15.26 -0.62 -14.11
CA VAL A 142 -15.42 0.73 -13.54
C VAL A 142 -16.45 1.55 -14.31
N THR A 143 -17.07 2.50 -13.63
CA THR A 143 -17.95 3.50 -14.23
C THR A 143 -17.39 4.89 -13.94
N PHE A 144 -17.34 5.75 -14.95
CA PHE A 144 -16.80 7.11 -14.80
C PHE A 144 -17.92 8.15 -14.74
N GLN A 145 -17.82 9.07 -13.77
CA GLN A 145 -18.68 10.23 -13.65
C GLN A 145 -17.84 11.51 -13.61
N PRO A 146 -17.83 12.34 -14.67
CA PRO A 146 -17.12 13.61 -14.65
C PRO A 146 -17.75 14.61 -13.69
N LEU A 147 -16.99 15.07 -12.70
CA LEU A 147 -17.39 16.12 -11.74
C LEU A 147 -16.74 17.46 -12.12
N LYS A 148 -17.41 18.24 -12.98
CA LYS A 148 -16.84 19.44 -13.59
C LYS A 148 -16.59 20.53 -12.53
N GLY A 149 -15.34 21.01 -12.47
CA GLY A 149 -14.92 22.10 -11.58
C GLY A 149 -14.77 21.74 -10.09
N GLU A 150 -15.10 20.51 -9.70
CA GLU A 150 -15.13 20.11 -8.28
C GLU A 150 -13.76 20.08 -7.62
N ALA A 151 -12.72 19.64 -8.36
CA ALA A 151 -11.35 19.63 -7.84
C ALA A 151 -10.90 21.04 -7.43
N THR A 152 -11.18 22.05 -8.26
CA THR A 152 -10.88 23.46 -7.95
C THR A 152 -11.78 23.99 -6.84
N ARG A 153 -13.09 23.78 -6.93
CA ARG A 153 -14.07 24.30 -5.97
C ARG A 153 -13.80 23.81 -4.53
N ARG A 154 -13.37 22.55 -4.39
CA ARG A 154 -13.09 21.89 -3.10
C ARG A 154 -11.61 21.86 -2.74
N ASN A 155 -10.73 22.43 -3.57
CA ASN A 155 -9.27 22.37 -3.42
C ASN A 155 -8.74 20.94 -3.22
N ILE A 156 -9.23 19.98 -4.03
CA ILE A 156 -8.83 18.57 -3.97
C ILE A 156 -7.46 18.43 -4.61
N ARG A 157 -6.46 18.09 -3.78
CA ARG A 157 -5.08 17.86 -4.22
C ARG A 157 -4.72 16.38 -4.40
N PHE A 158 -5.28 15.51 -3.55
CA PHE A 158 -4.98 14.08 -3.51
C PHE A 158 -6.26 13.27 -3.78
N PRO A 159 -6.13 12.00 -4.19
CA PRO A 159 -7.26 11.09 -4.30
C PRO A 159 -8.10 11.05 -3.00
N ILE A 160 -9.42 10.93 -3.16
CA ILE A 160 -10.36 10.78 -2.05
C ILE A 160 -11.24 9.58 -2.39
N PHE A 161 -11.48 8.69 -1.42
CA PHE A 161 -12.36 7.55 -1.61
C PHE A 161 -13.43 7.48 -0.53
N GLU A 162 -14.61 6.98 -0.89
CA GLU A 162 -15.75 6.81 0.00
C GLU A 162 -16.51 5.51 -0.33
N ARG A 163 -17.04 4.84 0.69
CA ARG A 163 -17.95 3.69 0.59
C ARG A 163 -18.91 3.72 1.77
N ASP A 164 -20.04 3.04 1.62
CA ASP A 164 -21.10 2.95 2.63
C ASP A 164 -21.16 1.58 3.33
N ASP A 165 -20.21 0.68 3.03
CA ASP A 165 -20.10 -0.68 3.57
C ASP A 165 -18.64 -1.06 3.93
N TYR A 166 -18.41 -2.29 4.41
CA TYR A 166 -17.08 -2.79 4.73
C TYR A 166 -16.29 -3.18 3.47
N PHE A 167 -14.98 -2.92 3.47
CA PHE A 167 -14.10 -3.26 2.33
C PHE A 167 -13.80 -4.75 2.16
N THR A 168 -14.03 -5.52 3.20
CA THR A 168 -14.00 -6.98 3.24
C THR A 168 -15.12 -7.44 4.19
N SER A 169 -15.23 -8.75 4.47
CA SER A 169 -16.20 -9.26 5.46
C SER A 169 -16.11 -8.48 6.79
N PRO A 170 -17.24 -8.18 7.47
CA PRO A 170 -17.22 -7.39 8.71
C PRO A 170 -16.31 -7.96 9.79
N GLU A 171 -16.22 -9.29 9.89
CA GLU A 171 -15.35 -10.02 10.81
C GLU A 171 -13.87 -9.73 10.57
N MET A 172 -13.50 -9.37 9.34
CA MET A 172 -12.12 -9.07 8.94
C MET A 172 -11.83 -7.58 8.94
N ALA A 173 -12.80 -6.75 8.57
CA ALA A 173 -12.64 -5.29 8.57
C ALA A 173 -12.61 -4.70 9.99
N ALA A 174 -13.26 -5.35 10.95
CA ALA A 174 -13.26 -4.98 12.36
C ALA A 174 -13.14 -6.25 13.23
N PRO A 175 -11.94 -6.84 13.32
CA PRO A 175 -11.78 -8.16 13.93
C PRO A 175 -12.13 -8.17 15.41
N LYS A 176 -12.99 -9.11 15.79
CA LYS A 176 -13.32 -9.36 17.21
C LYS A 176 -12.12 -9.94 17.96
N ARG A 177 -11.36 -10.81 17.29
CA ARG A 177 -10.17 -11.48 17.82
C ARG A 177 -8.95 -10.99 17.04
N PHE A 178 -8.05 -10.31 17.74
CA PHE A 178 -6.78 -9.89 17.18
C PHE A 178 -5.68 -10.01 18.23
N ILE A 179 -4.44 -10.08 17.76
CA ILE A 179 -3.27 -9.69 18.54
C ILE A 179 -2.75 -8.36 18.00
N ALA A 180 -2.18 -7.53 18.85
CA ALA A 180 -1.59 -6.26 18.43
C ALA A 180 -0.18 -6.12 18.99
N ALA A 181 0.72 -5.63 18.16
CA ALA A 181 2.07 -5.24 18.54
C ALA A 181 2.24 -3.73 18.32
N THR A 182 2.92 -3.05 19.23
CA THR A 182 3.15 -1.61 19.14
C THR A 182 4.60 -1.31 18.76
N GLY A 183 4.81 -0.18 18.10
CA GLY A 183 6.12 0.39 17.83
C GLY A 183 6.13 1.88 18.12
N MET A 184 7.28 2.35 18.62
CA MET A 184 7.53 3.76 18.95
C MET A 184 8.77 4.24 18.19
N CYS A 185 9.02 5.54 18.20
CA CYS A 185 10.18 6.19 17.58
C CYS A 185 11.50 5.94 18.33
N ILE A 186 11.78 4.70 18.75
CA ILE A 186 12.99 4.32 19.51
C ILE A 186 13.77 3.29 18.69
N ALA A 187 15.03 3.58 18.40
CA ALA A 187 15.90 2.67 17.66
C ALA A 187 16.33 1.47 18.52
N GLU A 188 16.89 0.43 17.90
CA GLU A 188 17.32 -0.81 18.57
C GLU A 188 18.37 -0.56 19.67
N ASP A 189 19.19 0.48 19.51
CA ASP A 189 20.18 0.92 20.50
C ASP A 189 19.59 1.76 21.65
N GLY A 190 18.26 1.98 21.65
CA GLY A 190 17.54 2.78 22.63
C GLY A 190 17.51 4.28 22.34
N VAL A 191 18.07 4.74 21.22
CA VAL A 191 18.06 6.17 20.87
C VAL A 191 16.68 6.59 20.35
N ASN A 192 16.07 7.59 20.98
CA ASN A 192 14.86 8.21 20.49
C ASN A 192 15.11 9.01 19.20
N GLN A 193 14.29 8.76 18.19
CA GLN A 193 14.14 9.61 17.00
C GLN A 193 12.91 10.49 17.20
N SER A 194 13.04 11.78 16.87
CA SER A 194 11.94 12.72 17.05
C SER A 194 10.86 12.47 16.01
N GLU A 195 9.66 12.07 16.44
CA GLU A 195 8.46 12.05 15.59
C GLU A 195 8.62 11.16 14.32
N ASP A 196 9.45 10.12 14.40
CA ASP A 196 9.72 9.22 13.28
C ASP A 196 8.65 8.12 13.17
N GLY A 197 7.59 8.42 12.43
CA GLY A 197 6.52 7.46 12.14
C GLY A 197 6.99 6.23 11.36
N THR A 198 8.03 6.34 10.54
CA THR A 198 8.58 5.20 9.77
C THR A 198 9.23 4.21 10.72
N LEU A 199 10.00 4.70 11.68
CA LEU A 199 10.60 3.88 12.72
C LEU A 199 9.52 3.24 13.62
N ALA A 200 8.48 3.99 13.99
CA ALA A 200 7.36 3.45 14.77
C ALA A 200 6.64 2.30 14.03
N ILE A 201 6.35 2.47 12.73
CA ILE A 201 5.78 1.40 11.88
C ILE A 201 6.71 0.18 11.84
N ARG A 202 8.00 0.40 11.56
CA ARG A 202 9.01 -0.67 11.48
C ARG A 202 9.06 -1.47 12.78
N ASN A 203 9.09 -0.79 13.92
CA ASN A 203 9.14 -1.44 15.23
C ASN A 203 7.85 -2.23 15.53
N ALA A 204 6.68 -1.71 15.17
CA ALA A 204 5.42 -2.43 15.33
C ALA A 204 5.40 -3.73 14.53
N LEU A 205 5.86 -3.70 13.28
CA LEU A 205 5.97 -4.87 12.41
C LEU A 205 7.03 -5.86 12.91
N LEU A 206 8.21 -5.39 13.34
CA LEU A 206 9.25 -6.27 13.90
C LEU A 206 8.76 -6.99 15.17
N ASN A 207 8.01 -6.30 16.03
CA ASN A 207 7.40 -6.90 17.21
C ASN A 207 6.30 -7.91 16.82
N MET A 208 5.48 -7.62 15.80
CA MET A 208 4.51 -8.59 15.29
C MET A 208 5.18 -9.85 14.72
N ILE A 209 6.26 -9.68 13.96
CA ILE A 209 7.07 -10.78 13.43
C ILE A 209 7.61 -11.65 14.56
N GLN A 210 8.12 -11.04 15.63
CA GLN A 210 8.60 -11.76 16.81
C GLN A 210 7.47 -12.57 17.48
N LEU A 211 6.28 -11.99 17.66
CA LEU A 211 5.12 -12.70 18.23
C LEU A 211 4.68 -13.90 17.36
N LEU A 212 4.76 -13.76 16.04
CA LEU A 212 4.49 -14.87 15.12
C LEU A 212 5.56 -15.95 15.20
N MET A 213 6.83 -15.58 15.34
CA MET A 213 7.92 -16.55 15.55
C MET A 213 7.75 -17.35 16.85
N GLU A 214 7.27 -16.73 17.92
CA GLU A 214 6.92 -17.42 19.18
C GLU A 214 5.78 -18.43 19.01
N ARG A 215 4.97 -18.27 17.96
CA ARG A 215 3.90 -19.19 17.56
C ARG A 215 4.35 -20.25 16.54
N GLY A 216 5.64 -20.32 16.25
CA GLY A 216 6.23 -21.36 15.40
C GLY A 216 6.42 -20.99 13.93
N TRP A 217 6.13 -19.76 13.53
CA TRP A 217 6.39 -19.29 12.17
C TRP A 217 7.87 -19.00 11.93
N SER A 218 8.39 -19.29 10.74
CA SER A 218 9.70 -18.77 10.33
C SER A 218 9.66 -17.25 10.25
N ARG A 219 10.84 -16.62 10.30
CA ARG A 219 10.94 -15.16 10.20
C ARG A 219 10.36 -14.64 8.88
N GLU A 220 10.63 -15.33 7.78
CA GLU A 220 10.14 -15.03 6.43
C GLU A 220 8.63 -15.24 6.32
N GLN A 221 8.11 -16.36 6.85
CA GLN A 221 6.68 -16.63 6.89
C GLN A 221 5.93 -15.54 7.67
N ALA A 222 6.43 -15.18 8.86
CA ALA A 222 5.87 -14.13 9.69
C ALA A 222 5.86 -12.77 8.97
N TYR A 223 6.90 -12.46 8.20
CA TYR A 223 6.97 -11.23 7.42
C TYR A 223 5.97 -11.22 6.26
N CYS A 224 5.83 -12.33 5.53
CA CYS A 224 4.81 -12.48 4.50
C CYS A 224 3.39 -12.37 5.06
N ILE A 225 3.10 -13.02 6.21
CA ILE A 225 1.82 -12.88 6.92
C ILE A 225 1.55 -11.40 7.26
N CYS A 226 2.56 -10.68 7.75
CA CYS A 226 2.40 -9.24 8.03
C CYS A 226 2.01 -8.46 6.78
N SER A 227 2.67 -8.71 5.65
CA SER A 227 2.44 -7.97 4.40
C SER A 227 1.04 -8.17 3.83
N VAL A 228 0.39 -9.31 4.10
CA VAL A 228 -0.92 -9.66 3.51
C VAL A 228 -2.09 -9.55 4.49
N ALA A 229 -1.85 -9.46 5.80
CA ALA A 229 -2.91 -9.58 6.81
C ALA A 229 -2.90 -8.54 7.94
N VAL A 230 -1.79 -7.80 8.15
CA VAL A 230 -1.73 -6.84 9.26
C VAL A 230 -2.43 -5.54 8.91
N ASP A 231 -3.20 -4.99 9.85
CA ASP A 231 -3.67 -3.61 9.83
C ASP A 231 -2.71 -2.73 10.65
N LEU A 232 -2.20 -1.66 10.07
CA LEU A 232 -1.41 -0.65 10.78
C LEU A 232 -2.30 0.52 11.16
N LYS A 233 -2.34 0.82 12.45
CA LYS A 233 -3.06 1.98 12.97
C LYS A 233 -2.07 2.97 13.52
N VAL A 234 -2.14 4.20 13.02
CA VAL A 234 -1.58 5.35 13.73
C VAL A 234 -2.41 5.53 14.99
N SER A 235 -1.86 5.16 16.13
CA SER A 235 -2.58 5.16 17.40
C SER A 235 -2.55 6.55 18.04
N GLU A 236 -1.39 7.21 18.05
CA GLU A 236 -1.28 8.65 18.26
C GLU A 236 0.00 9.21 17.60
N VAL A 237 -0.01 10.52 17.34
CA VAL A 237 1.12 11.29 16.74
C VAL A 237 1.27 12.67 17.38
N VAL A 238 0.89 12.81 18.66
CA VAL A 238 0.81 14.13 19.32
C VAL A 238 1.64 14.20 20.59
N ASP A 239 2.03 13.04 21.14
CA ASP A 239 2.75 12.98 22.41
C ASP A 239 4.27 12.92 22.18
N VAL A 240 4.90 14.10 22.17
CA VAL A 240 6.35 14.20 21.96
C VAL A 240 7.15 13.43 23.04
N PRO A 241 8.25 12.73 22.68
CA PRO A 241 8.89 12.70 21.35
C PRO A 241 8.42 11.55 20.44
N ASN A 242 7.49 10.69 20.90
CA ASN A 242 7.21 9.41 20.26
C ASN A 242 5.82 9.37 19.68
N PHE A 243 5.73 9.01 18.40
CA PHE A 243 4.50 8.49 17.84
C PHE A 243 4.38 7.01 18.19
N ILE A 244 3.16 6.54 18.39
CA ILE A 244 2.85 5.11 18.52
C ILE A 244 2.02 4.59 17.35
N VAL A 245 2.52 3.53 16.74
CA VAL A 245 1.83 2.76 15.71
C VAL A 245 1.56 1.37 16.24
N SER A 246 0.38 0.85 15.92
CA SER A 246 -0.07 -0.48 16.34
C SER A 246 -0.34 -1.36 15.12
N ALA A 247 0.35 -2.49 15.03
CA ALA A 247 0.14 -3.56 14.06
C ALA A 247 -0.87 -4.56 14.61
N PHE A 248 -2.09 -4.59 14.07
CA PHE A 248 -3.15 -5.52 14.44
C PHE A 248 -3.14 -6.69 13.47
N LEU A 249 -3.15 -7.92 13.98
CA LEU A 249 -3.31 -9.14 13.20
C LEU A 249 -4.63 -9.81 13.59
N PRO A 250 -5.62 -9.89 12.66
CA PRO A 250 -6.82 -10.67 12.86
C PRO A 250 -6.48 -12.15 13.09
N LEU A 251 -7.03 -12.77 14.13
CA LEU A 251 -6.72 -14.18 14.43
C LEU A 251 -7.56 -15.16 13.60
N ASP A 252 -8.63 -14.69 12.96
CA ASP A 252 -9.54 -15.57 12.20
C ASP A 252 -8.98 -15.98 10.83
N ILE A 253 -7.79 -15.47 10.46
CA ILE A 253 -6.99 -15.96 9.32
C ILE A 253 -6.34 -17.32 9.61
N PHE A 254 -6.19 -17.69 10.87
CA PHE A 254 -5.67 -19.00 11.26
C PHE A 254 -6.84 -20.00 11.33
N GLU A 255 -6.65 -21.20 10.78
CA GLU A 255 -7.69 -22.24 10.70
C GLU A 255 -7.84 -23.08 11.98
N ASP A 256 -6.99 -22.85 13.00
CA ASP A 256 -6.97 -23.54 14.29
C ASP A 256 -7.75 -22.84 15.43
#